data_AF-A0A356IWR7-F1
#
_entry.id   AF-A0A356IWR7-F1
#
_cell.length_a   1.000
_cell.length_b   1.000
_cell.length_c   1.000
_cell.angle_alpha   90.00
_cell.angle_beta   90.00
_cell.angle_gamma   90.00
#
_symmetry.space_group_name_H-M   'P 1'
#
loop_
_entity.id
_entity.type
_entity.pdbx_description
1 polymer ?
#
loop_
_entity_poly.entity_id
_entity_poly.type
_entity_poly.pdbx_seq_one_letter_code
_entity_poly.pdbx_strand_id
1 'polypeptide(L)' 'MRNLVILFVMFFTILGPLFVITAVGFNSINALGRHPSAAAKILPVMLIRLALAGASGIGALLVLLRVFGTNS' A
#
# COMPACT_ATOMS: atom_id res chain seq x y z
N MET A 1 26.02 -10.02 2.55
CA MET A 1 24.76 -10.42 1.87
C MET A 1 23.52 -10.10 2.70
N ARG A 2 23.52 -10.34 4.02
CA ARG A 2 22.37 -10.02 4.90
C ARG A 2 21.84 -8.60 4.70
N ASN A 3 22.67 -7.56 4.81
CA ASN A 3 22.25 -6.15 4.67
C ASN A 3 21.56 -5.82 3.34
N LEU A 4 21.97 -6.46 2.23
CA LEU A 4 21.33 -6.30 0.93
C LEU A 4 19.91 -6.86 0.92
N VAL A 5 19.71 -8.04 1.52
CA VAL A 5 18.37 -8.65 1.67
C VAL A 5 17.47 -7.77 2.53
N ILE A 6 18.00 -7.21 3.63
CA ILE A 6 17.26 -6.27 4.49
C ILE A 6 16.78 -5.06 3.69
N LEU A 7 17.70 -4.46 2.93
CA LEU A 7 17.42 -3.27 2.13
C LEU A 7 16.33 -3.56 1.09
N PHE A 8 16.40 -4.71 0.41
CA PHE A 8 15.36 -5.15 -0.53
C PHE A 8 14.01 -5.35 0.14
N VAL A 9 13.95 -6.04 1.28
CA VAL A 9 12.70 -6.29 2.00
C VAL A 9 12.08 -4.96 2.48
N MET A 10 12.88 -4.04 3.01
CA MET A 10 12.41 -2.70 3.41
C MET A 10 11.89 -1.91 2.21
N PHE A 11 12.61 -1.97 1.09
CA PHE A 11 12.23 -1.26 -0.14
C PHE A 11 10.87 -1.74 -0.68
N PHE A 12 10.65 -3.06 -0.77
CA PHE A 12 9.38 -3.62 -1.23
C PHE A 12 8.23 -3.38 -0.23
N THR A 13 8.52 -3.39 1.07
CA THR A 13 7.54 -3.10 2.13
C THR A 13 6.97 -1.69 2.00
N ILE A 14 7.78 -0.73 1.55
CA ILE A 14 7.36 0.67 1.40
C ILE A 14 6.76 0.90 0.01
N LEU A 15 7.42 0.42 -1.05
CA LEU A 15 6.98 0.67 -2.42
C LEU A 15 5.70 -0.05 -2.81
N GLY A 16 5.48 -1.27 -2.31
CA GLY A 16 4.27 -2.04 -2.62
C GLY A 16 2.99 -1.26 -2.28
N PRO A 17 2.80 -0.86 -1.00
CA PRO A 17 1.65 -0.06 -0.58
C PRO A 17 1.58 1.29 -1.29
N LEU A 18 2.71 1.99 -1.47
CA LEU A 18 2.73 3.28 -2.16
C LEU A 18 2.24 3.18 -3.61
N PHE A 19 2.68 2.16 -4.34
CA PHE A 19 2.25 1.95 -5.71
C PHE A 19 0.74 1.74 -5.80
N VAL A 20 0.17 0.93 -4.91
CA VAL A 20 -1.28 0.68 -4.86
C VAL A 20 -2.04 1.96 -4.52
N ILE A 21 -1.60 2.71 -3.50
CA ILE A 21 -2.24 3.97 -3.08
C ILE A 21 -2.24 4.98 -4.23
N THR A 22 -1.11 5.15 -4.92
CA THR A 22 -1.00 6.08 -6.05
C THR A 22 -1.88 5.63 -7.23
N ALA A 23 -1.85 4.36 -7.61
CA ALA A 23 -2.64 3.84 -8.71
C ALA A 23 -4.16 3.99 -8.45
N VAL A 24 -4.60 3.66 -7.23
CA VAL A 24 -6.00 3.81 -6.83
C VAL A 24 -6.39 5.29 -6.80
N GLY A 25 -5.59 6.14 -6.17
CA GLY A 25 -5.87 7.58 -6.08
C GLY A 25 -5.96 8.24 -7.46
N PHE A 26 -4.99 7.97 -8.34
CA PHE A 26 -4.98 8.53 -9.69
C PHE A 26 -6.22 8.11 -10.50
N ASN A 27 -6.57 6.82 -10.46
CA ASN A 27 -7.74 6.31 -11.17
C ASN A 27 -9.05 6.87 -10.59
N SER A 28 -9.16 7.00 -9.27
CA SER A 28 -10.33 7.60 -8.63
C SER A 28 -10.49 9.07 -8.98
N ILE A 29 -9.41 9.86 -8.98
CA ILE A 29 -9.43 11.27 -9.39
C ILE A 29 -9.87 11.40 -10.85
N ASN A 30 -9.29 10.61 -11.76
CA ASN A 30 -9.66 10.62 -13.17
C ASN A 30 -11.11 10.21 -13.41
N ALA A 31 -11.61 9.20 -12.68
CA ALA A 31 -13.00 8.76 -12.79
C ALA A 31 -13.98 9.84 -12.31
N LEU A 32 -13.67 10.51 -11.20
CA LEU A 32 -14.47 11.62 -10.67
C LEU A 32 -14.47 12.82 -11.60
N GLY A 33 -13.32 13.15 -12.21
CA GLY A 33 -13.20 14.24 -13.17
C GLY A 33 -14.07 14.04 -14.42
N ARG A 34 -14.28 12.78 -14.85
CA ARG A 34 -15.17 12.45 -15.97
C ARG A 34 -16.64 12.33 -15.56
N HIS A 35 -16.92 11.86 -14.35
CA HIS A 35 -18.27 11.58 -13.87
C HIS A 35 -18.45 11.99 -12.39
N PRO A 36 -18.65 13.30 -12.11
CA PRO A 36 -18.74 13.81 -10.74
C PRO A 36 -19.96 13.27 -9.97
N SER A 37 -21.06 12.95 -10.65
CA SER A 37 -22.25 12.37 -10.03
C SER A 37 -22.02 10.95 -9.47
N ALA A 38 -20.97 10.25 -9.91
CA ALA A 38 -20.62 8.93 -9.42
C ALA A 38 -19.80 8.96 -8.11
N ALA A 39 -19.55 10.14 -7.53
CA ALA A 39 -18.70 10.30 -6.35
C ALA A 39 -19.15 9.46 -5.15
N ALA A 40 -20.46 9.37 -4.91
CA ALA A 40 -21.04 8.56 -3.84
C ALA A 40 -20.69 7.07 -3.94
N LYS A 41 -20.35 6.58 -5.13
CA LYS A 41 -19.92 5.19 -5.36
C LYS A 41 -18.40 5.05 -5.40
N ILE A 42 -17.69 6.03 -5.94
CA ILE A 42 -16.22 5.98 -6.14
C ILE A 42 -15.47 6.20 -4.82
N LEU A 43 -15.85 7.20 -4.02
CA LEU A 43 -15.11 7.59 -2.82
C LEU A 43 -15.08 6.50 -1.73
N PRO A 44 -16.20 5.81 -1.39
CA PRO A 44 -16.16 4.74 -0.40
C PRO A 44 -15.27 3.58 -0.85
N VAL A 45 -15.33 3.19 -2.13
CA VAL A 45 -14.51 2.11 -2.69
C VAL A 45 -13.03 2.50 -2.69
N MET A 46 -12.70 3.76 -3.01
CA MET A 46 -11.34 4.30 -2.93
C MET A 46 -10.80 4.20 -1.50
N LEU A 47 -11.57 4.63 -0.51
CA LEU A 47 -11.16 4.60 0.90
C LEU A 47 -10.92 3.16 1.39
N ILE A 48 -11.80 2.22 1.05
CA ILE A 48 -11.62 0.80 1.40
C ILE A 48 -10.32 0.26 0.78
N ARG A 49 -10.06 0.55 -0.51
CA ARG A 49 -8.83 0.13 -1.19
C ARG A 49 -7.58 0.74 -0.57
N LEU A 50 -7.63 2.03 -0.18
CA LEU A 50 -6.54 2.69 0.52
C LEU A 50 -6.27 2.08 1.89
N ALA A 51 -7.32 1.77 2.66
CA ALA A 51 -7.20 1.13 3.96
C ALA A 51 -6.54 -0.26 3.86
N LEU A 52 -6.95 -1.06 2.86
CA LEU A 52 -6.34 -2.36 2.56
C LEU A 52 -4.87 -2.22 2.14
N ALA A 53 -4.53 -1.22 1.32
CA ALA A 53 -3.15 -0.95 0.94
C ALA A 53 -2.30 -0.61 2.18
N GLY A 54 -2.80 0.24 3.08
CA GLY A 54 -2.14 0.52 4.36
C GLY A 54 -1.95 -0.72 5.24
N ALA A 55 -2.98 -1.57 5.33
CA ALA A 55 -2.92 -2.82 6.10
C ALA A 55 -1.86 -3.79 5.56
N SER A 56 -1.64 -3.83 4.24
CA SER A 56 -0.57 -4.66 3.65
C SER A 56 0.83 -4.23 4.12
N GLY A 57 1.05 -2.93 4.34
CA GLY A 57 2.30 -2.40 4.91
C GLY A 57 2.53 -2.87 6.36
N ILE A 58 1.47 -2.92 7.16
CA ILE A 58 1.53 -3.46 8.53
C ILE A 58 1.92 -4.94 8.50
N GLY A 59 1.31 -5.74 7.61
CA GLY A 59 1.66 -7.15 7.44
C GLY A 59 3.14 -7.35 7.07
N ALA A 60 3.65 -6.53 6.15
CA ALA A 60 5.05 -6.56 5.75
C ALA A 60 6.00 -6.18 6.91
N LEU A 61 5.65 -5.20 7.73
CA LEU A 61 6.40 -4.84 8.94
C LEU A 61 6.42 -5.95 9.99
N LEU A 62 5.33 -6.71 10.14
CA LEU A 62 5.28 -7.85 11.06
C LEU A 62 6.18 -9.00 10.59
N VAL A 63 6.20 -9.28 9.28
CA VAL A 63 7.15 -10.25 8.69
C VAL A 63 8.58 -9.80 8.94
N LEU A 64 8.84 -8.51 8.73
CA LEU A 64 10.15 -7.90 8.96
C LEU A 64 10.58 -8.06 10.43
N LEU A 65 9.71 -7.72 11.38
CA LEU A 65 9.93 -7.93 12.81
C LEU A 65 10.22 -9.39 13.17
N ARG A 66 9.50 -10.35 12.57
CA ARG A 66 9.72 -11.77 12.83
C ARG A 66 11.07 -12.25 12.31
N VAL A 67 11.43 -11.84 11.08
CA VAL A 67 12.72 -12.18 10.47
C VAL A 67 13.88 -11.62 11.29
N PHE A 68 13.78 -10.39 11.81
CA PHE A 68 14.86 -9.81 12.62
C PHE A 68 14.86 -10.26 14.08
N GLY A 69 13.68 -10.39 14.70
CA GLY A 69 13.55 -10.77 16.10
C GLY A 69 13.94 -12.22 16.39
N THR A 70 13.92 -13.11 15.39
CA THR A 70 14.39 -14.49 15.51
C THR A 70 15.90 -14.65 15.34
N ASN A 71 16.63 -13.62 14.88
CA ASN A 71 18.08 -13.67 14.66
C ASN A 71 18.91 -12.96 15.76
N SER A 72 18.32 -12.70 16.94
CA SER A 72 18.98 -12.15 18.13
C SER A 72 19.20 -13.20 19.19
#